data_AF-A0A8X7N346-F1
#
_entry.id   AF-A0A8X7N346-F1
#
_cell.length_a   1.000
_cell.length_b   1.000
_cell.length_c   1.000
_cell.angle_alpha   90.00
_cell.angle_beta   90.00
_cell.angle_gamma   90.00
#
_symmetry.space_group_name_H-M   'P 1'
#
loop_
_entity.id
_entity.type
_entity.pdbx_description
1 polymer ?
#
loop_
_entity_poly.entity_id
_entity_poly.type
_entity_poly.pdbx_seq_one_letter_code
_entity_poly.pdbx_strand_id
1 'polypeptide(L)'
;MKRWKGKGSCVPYDRSKPTFNFEISLPASSTVGQMRAKLGTWFDVDPKRIICGEVFHSSVYKWWHDYDPVSEILSNDRLYFWQVPFDFTPPKREGMPSYSLGYGKTAMHPEQLEESMKEPPAAGQPAVLVVFSEVELEAGSSSGYRRSRSEKFGIPFLVAIPAEQVGDDNAMYDAVIRQYVRFTERP
;
A
#
# COMPACT_ATOMS: atom_id res chain seq x y z
N MET A 1 12.27 -2.78 -30.51
CA MET A 1 11.85 -3.34 -29.21
C MET A 1 10.73 -2.47 -28.64
N LYS A 2 9.54 -3.03 -28.35
CA LYS A 2 8.42 -2.24 -27.80
C LYS A 2 8.77 -1.72 -26.41
N ARG A 3 8.54 -0.43 -26.16
CA ARG A 3 8.74 0.19 -24.85
C ARG A 3 7.40 0.35 -24.15
N TRP A 4 7.39 0.08 -22.85
CA TRP A 4 6.32 0.48 -21.95
C TRP A 4 6.64 1.87 -21.37
N LYS A 5 5.61 2.66 -21.12
CA LYS A 5 5.69 3.95 -20.44
C LYS A 5 4.75 3.90 -19.25
N GLY A 6 5.29 4.16 -18.07
CA GLY A 6 4.54 4.21 -16.83
C GLY A 6 4.69 5.55 -16.14
N LYS A 7 3.75 5.84 -15.26
CA LYS A 7 3.78 6.96 -14.34
C LYS A 7 3.37 6.48 -12.95
N GLY A 8 3.83 7.16 -11.93
CA GLY A 8 3.48 6.83 -10.54
C GLY A 8 4.02 7.86 -9.57
N SER A 9 3.79 7.61 -8.29
CA SER A 9 4.27 8.45 -7.20
C SER A 9 5.17 7.64 -6.27
N CYS A 10 6.34 8.17 -5.95
CA CYS A 10 7.17 7.66 -4.87
C CYS A 10 6.86 8.43 -3.59
N VAL A 11 6.56 7.69 -2.53
CA VAL A 11 6.15 8.21 -1.22
C VAL A 11 7.27 7.92 -0.23
N PRO A 12 8.13 8.90 0.11
CA PRO A 12 9.18 8.70 1.09
C PRO A 12 8.63 8.33 2.46
N TYR A 13 9.38 7.52 3.20
CA TYR A 13 9.03 7.17 4.58
C TYR A 13 9.26 8.37 5.50
N ASP A 14 10.37 9.07 5.29
CA ASP A 14 10.69 10.34 5.94
C ASP A 14 9.61 11.38 5.61
N ARG A 15 8.80 11.68 6.62
CA ARG A 15 7.67 12.60 6.56
C ARG A 15 8.05 14.05 6.24
N SER A 16 9.32 14.43 6.40
CA SER A 16 9.81 15.75 6.01
C SER A 16 9.98 15.89 4.49
N LYS A 17 10.02 14.77 3.75
CA LYS A 17 10.22 14.74 2.30
C LYS A 17 8.87 14.67 1.57
N PRO A 18 8.68 15.45 0.48
CA PRO A 18 7.44 15.42 -0.28
C PRO A 18 7.31 14.13 -1.09
N THR A 19 6.09 13.81 -1.50
CA THR A 19 5.83 12.78 -2.53
C THR A 19 6.32 13.27 -3.89
N PHE A 20 7.02 12.40 -4.63
CA PHE A 20 7.54 12.73 -5.95
C PHE A 20 6.80 11.95 -7.04
N ASN A 21 6.30 12.64 -8.06
CA ASN A 21 5.76 11.98 -9.24
C ASN A 21 6.90 11.67 -10.21
N PHE A 22 6.80 10.53 -10.89
CA PHE A 22 7.77 10.13 -11.90
C PHE A 22 7.08 9.61 -13.15
N GLU A 23 7.80 9.71 -14.26
CA GLU A 23 7.52 8.99 -15.49
C GLU A 23 8.72 8.12 -15.83
N ILE A 24 8.46 6.91 -16.31
CA ILE A 24 9.51 5.94 -16.61
C ILE A 24 9.20 5.24 -17.93
N SER A 25 10.26 4.99 -18.70
CA SER A 25 10.15 4.12 -19.88
C SER A 25 11.10 2.94 -19.76
N LEU A 26 10.54 1.74 -19.92
CA LEU A 26 11.23 0.46 -19.84
C LEU A 26 10.95 -0.38 -21.09
N PRO A 27 11.78 -1.39 -21.41
CA PRO A 27 11.36 -2.47 -22.30
C PRO A 27 10.02 -3.06 -21.86
N ALA A 28 9.12 -3.37 -22.78
CA ALA A 28 7.82 -3.95 -22.42
C ALA A 28 7.93 -5.34 -21.78
N SER A 29 9.06 -6.02 -21.96
CA SER A 29 9.39 -7.30 -21.31
C SER A 29 9.97 -7.15 -19.90
N SER A 30 10.05 -5.93 -19.37
CA SER A 30 10.56 -5.70 -18.02
C SER A 30 9.57 -6.15 -16.94
N THR A 31 10.09 -6.37 -15.74
CA THR A 31 9.27 -6.69 -14.56
C THR A 31 9.17 -5.51 -13.61
N VAL A 32 8.20 -5.56 -12.69
CA VAL A 32 8.07 -4.56 -11.62
C VAL A 32 9.30 -4.54 -10.74
N GLY A 33 9.97 -5.67 -10.50
CA GLY A 33 11.23 -5.71 -9.75
C GLY A 33 12.34 -4.89 -10.43
N GLN A 34 12.45 -4.95 -11.75
CA GLN A 34 13.40 -4.13 -12.51
C GLN A 34 13.02 -2.64 -12.46
N MET A 35 11.73 -2.32 -12.51
CA MET A 35 11.24 -0.96 -12.31
C MET A 35 11.60 -0.44 -10.92
N ARG A 36 11.33 -1.24 -9.88
CA ARG A 36 11.62 -0.94 -8.48
C ARG A 36 13.12 -0.74 -8.24
N ALA A 37 13.97 -1.58 -8.81
CA ALA A 37 15.42 -1.42 -8.76
C ALA A 37 15.86 -0.07 -9.35
N LYS A 38 15.31 0.31 -10.51
CA LYS A 38 15.62 1.58 -11.16
C LYS A 38 15.15 2.79 -10.35
N LEU A 39 13.96 2.71 -9.73
CA LEU A 39 13.48 3.77 -8.84
C LEU A 39 14.33 3.85 -7.57
N GLY A 40 14.81 2.72 -7.03
CA GLY A 40 15.76 2.72 -5.92
C GLY A 40 17.05 3.49 -6.24
N THR A 41 17.57 3.35 -7.46
CA THR A 41 18.71 4.17 -7.92
C THR A 41 18.35 5.66 -8.03
N TRP A 42 17.15 6.01 -8.50
CA TRP A 42 16.74 7.41 -8.65
C TRP A 42 16.54 8.13 -7.32
N PHE A 43 16.07 7.41 -6.31
CA PHE A 43 15.72 8.00 -5.01
C PHE A 43 16.74 7.70 -3.91
N ASP A 44 17.85 7.03 -4.24
CA ASP A 44 18.89 6.60 -3.29
C ASP A 44 18.30 5.77 -2.13
N VAL A 45 17.49 4.75 -2.48
CA VAL A 45 16.83 3.85 -1.53
C VAL A 45 17.01 2.40 -1.96
N ASP A 46 17.27 1.52 -1.00
CA ASP A 46 17.31 0.08 -1.25
C ASP A 46 15.94 -0.40 -1.82
N PRO A 47 15.91 -1.05 -2.99
CA PRO A 47 14.68 -1.58 -3.58
C PRO A 47 13.85 -2.48 -2.65
N LYS A 48 14.50 -3.19 -1.70
CA LYS A 48 13.82 -4.03 -0.69
C LYS A 48 13.01 -3.23 0.32
N ARG A 49 13.24 -1.93 0.38
CA ARG A 49 12.53 -0.97 1.25
C ARG A 49 11.48 -0.18 0.50
N ILE A 50 11.15 -0.59 -0.73
CA ILE A 50 10.12 0.01 -1.56
C ILE A 50 9.00 -1.01 -1.79
N ILE A 51 7.78 -0.63 -1.46
CA ILE A 51 6.57 -1.43 -1.65
C ILE A 51 5.77 -0.81 -2.78
N CYS A 52 5.44 -1.60 -3.80
CA CYS A 52 4.68 -1.15 -4.96
C CYS A 52 3.23 -1.62 -4.86
N GLY A 53 2.29 -0.70 -5.00
CA GLY A 53 0.88 -1.03 -5.11
C GLY A 53 0.13 -0.09 -6.04
N GLU A 54 -1.05 -0.53 -6.42
CA GLU A 54 -2.00 0.23 -7.21
C GLU A 54 -3.13 0.72 -6.31
N VAL A 55 -3.50 1.99 -6.43
CA VAL A 55 -4.59 2.58 -5.66
C VAL A 55 -5.81 2.83 -6.55
N PHE A 56 -6.95 2.31 -6.12
CA PHE A 56 -8.26 2.54 -6.73
C PHE A 56 -9.28 2.88 -5.64
N HIS A 57 -10.09 3.93 -5.84
CA HIS A 57 -11.06 4.41 -4.84
C HIS A 57 -10.46 4.55 -3.43
N SER A 58 -9.33 5.26 -3.33
CA SER A 58 -8.62 5.53 -2.06
C SER A 58 -8.20 4.28 -1.28
N SER A 59 -8.20 3.11 -1.92
CA SER A 59 -7.82 1.82 -1.34
C SER A 59 -6.70 1.19 -2.17
N VAL A 60 -5.86 0.37 -1.53
CA VAL A 60 -4.90 -0.45 -2.27
C VAL A 60 -5.66 -1.57 -2.97
N TYR A 61 -5.66 -1.54 -4.30
CA TYR A 61 -6.33 -2.50 -5.17
C TYR A 61 -5.47 -3.73 -5.44
N LYS A 62 -4.17 -3.52 -5.70
CA LYS A 62 -3.22 -4.58 -6.04
C LYS A 62 -1.86 -4.30 -5.42
N TRP A 63 -1.21 -5.34 -4.91
CA TRP A 63 0.21 -5.30 -4.60
C TRP A 63 0.97 -5.87 -5.78
N TRP A 64 2.01 -5.16 -6.23
CA TRP A 64 2.84 -5.65 -7.32
C TRP A 64 4.06 -6.39 -6.77
N HIS A 65 4.30 -7.58 -7.28
CA HIS A 65 5.46 -8.40 -6.95
C HIS A 65 6.57 -8.24 -8.00
N ASP A 66 7.81 -8.58 -7.62
CA ASP A 66 8.97 -8.36 -8.50
C ASP A 66 8.92 -9.10 -9.84
N TYR A 67 8.21 -10.23 -9.89
CA TYR A 67 8.06 -11.05 -11.07
C TYR A 67 6.92 -10.58 -12.00
N ASP A 68 6.05 -9.69 -11.53
CA ASP A 68 4.93 -9.22 -12.34
C ASP A 68 5.45 -8.40 -13.51
N PRO A 69 4.92 -8.61 -14.73
CA PRO A 69 5.38 -7.89 -15.91
C PRO A 69 4.82 -6.46 -15.94
N VAL A 70 5.66 -5.48 -16.30
CA VAL A 70 5.20 -4.07 -16.40
C VAL A 70 4.15 -3.88 -17.50
N SER A 71 4.05 -4.80 -18.45
CA SER A 71 3.04 -4.78 -19.52
C SER A 71 1.61 -4.98 -19.03
N GLU A 72 1.41 -5.54 -17.83
CA GLU A 72 0.08 -5.64 -17.21
C GLU A 72 -0.42 -4.33 -16.64
N ILE A 73 0.47 -3.36 -16.41
CA ILE A 73 0.10 -2.05 -15.86
C ILE A 73 -0.52 -1.21 -16.98
N LEU A 74 -1.77 -0.83 -16.79
CA LEU A 74 -2.55 0.00 -17.70
C LEU A 74 -2.22 1.49 -17.51
N SER A 75 -2.57 2.30 -18.51
CA SER A 75 -2.24 3.73 -18.52
C SER A 75 -3.00 4.56 -17.48
N ASN A 76 -4.15 4.05 -17.01
CA ASN A 76 -5.01 4.64 -16.00
C ASN A 76 -4.72 4.14 -14.56
N ASP A 77 -3.86 3.13 -14.40
CA ASP A 77 -3.52 2.59 -13.10
C ASP A 77 -2.70 3.63 -12.31
N ARG A 78 -3.06 3.80 -11.03
CA ARG A 78 -2.40 4.77 -10.15
C ARG A 78 -1.40 4.04 -9.27
N LEU A 79 -0.16 3.99 -9.72
CA LEU A 79 0.92 3.33 -9.00
C LEU A 79 1.50 4.21 -7.89
N TYR A 80 1.73 3.57 -6.75
CA TYR A 80 2.43 4.15 -5.61
C TYR A 80 3.59 3.26 -5.18
N PHE A 81 4.71 3.89 -4.87
CA PHE A 81 5.94 3.27 -4.39
C PHE A 81 6.26 3.83 -3.02
N TRP A 82 5.78 3.16 -1.97
CA TRP A 82 5.98 3.56 -0.59
C TRP A 82 7.31 3.05 -0.06
N GLN A 83 8.08 3.93 0.56
CA GLN A 83 9.29 3.54 1.27
C GLN A 83 8.96 3.09 2.69
N VAL A 84 9.77 2.19 3.23
CA VAL A 84 9.74 1.72 4.62
C VAL A 84 11.15 1.75 5.22
N PRO A 85 11.32 1.83 6.55
CA PRO A 85 12.64 2.00 7.16
C PRO A 85 13.49 0.71 7.20
N PHE A 86 12.88 -0.45 6.94
CA PHE A 86 13.53 -1.76 6.95
C PHE A 86 13.15 -2.58 5.73
N ASP A 87 13.94 -3.61 5.44
CA ASP A 87 13.67 -4.55 4.36
C ASP A 87 12.31 -5.21 4.60
N PHE A 88 11.41 -5.12 3.62
CA PHE A 88 10.07 -5.66 3.74
C PHE A 88 9.63 -6.30 2.43
N THR A 89 9.10 -7.51 2.54
CA THR A 89 8.44 -8.19 1.43
C THR A 89 7.01 -8.48 1.88
N PRO A 90 5.98 -7.99 1.16
CA PRO A 90 4.61 -8.31 1.48
C PRO A 90 4.42 -9.84 1.55
N PRO A 91 3.73 -10.35 2.58
CA PRO A 91 3.54 -11.79 2.75
C PRO A 91 2.79 -12.36 1.54
N LYS A 92 3.29 -13.48 1.02
CA LYS A 92 2.60 -14.24 -0.04
C LYS A 92 1.52 -15.09 0.61
N ARG A 93 0.31 -15.06 0.06
CA ARG A 93 -0.74 -16.03 0.43
C ARG A 93 -0.91 -17.04 -0.69
N GLU A 94 -0.66 -18.29 -0.36
CA GLU A 94 -0.84 -19.39 -1.29
C GLU A 94 -2.30 -19.45 -1.78
N GLY A 95 -2.50 -19.55 -3.09
CA GLY A 95 -3.83 -19.57 -3.71
C GLY A 95 -4.57 -18.23 -3.79
N MET A 96 -4.03 -17.15 -3.23
CA MET A 96 -4.62 -15.81 -3.33
C MET A 96 -3.93 -15.00 -4.45
N PRO A 97 -4.70 -14.41 -5.37
CA PRO A 97 -4.11 -13.53 -6.39
C PRO A 97 -3.54 -12.25 -5.75
N SER A 98 -2.63 -11.57 -6.45
CA SER A 98 -1.92 -10.38 -5.96
C SER A 98 -2.79 -9.13 -5.76
N TYR A 99 -4.10 -9.20 -6.05
CA TYR A 99 -5.03 -8.13 -5.66
C TYR A 99 -5.11 -8.05 -4.13
N SER A 100 -5.01 -6.83 -3.62
CA SER A 100 -5.18 -6.53 -2.22
C SER A 100 -6.66 -6.66 -1.85
N LEU A 101 -6.91 -7.52 -0.84
CA LEU A 101 -7.84 -7.50 0.31
C LEU A 101 -9.01 -6.50 0.45
N GLY A 102 -9.24 -5.54 -0.45
CA GLY A 102 -10.22 -4.47 -0.25
C GLY A 102 -11.09 -4.15 -1.47
N TYR A 103 -10.97 -4.87 -2.59
CA TYR A 103 -11.74 -4.56 -3.78
C TYR A 103 -12.27 -5.80 -4.51
N GLY A 104 -13.60 -5.98 -4.47
CA GLY A 104 -14.31 -7.04 -5.19
C GLY A 104 -15.26 -7.83 -4.29
N LYS A 105 -16.14 -8.64 -4.89
CA LYS A 105 -17.08 -9.56 -4.21
C LYS A 105 -16.38 -10.68 -3.40
N THR A 106 -15.05 -10.69 -3.39
CA THR A 106 -14.13 -11.57 -2.66
C THR A 106 -13.41 -10.85 -1.52
N ALA A 107 -13.84 -9.64 -1.14
CA ALA A 107 -13.41 -9.02 0.11
C ALA A 107 -13.82 -9.94 1.28
N MET A 108 -12.88 -10.78 1.72
CA MET A 108 -13.04 -11.57 2.93
C MET A 108 -13.30 -10.60 4.08
N HIS A 109 -14.25 -10.95 4.94
CA HIS A 109 -14.44 -10.22 6.19
C HIS A 109 -13.12 -10.24 6.98
N PRO A 110 -12.74 -9.20 7.74
CA PRO A 110 -11.52 -9.19 8.55
C PRO A 110 -11.37 -10.44 9.43
N GLU A 111 -12.47 -10.97 9.95
CA GLU A 111 -12.50 -12.22 10.72
C GLU A 111 -12.13 -13.45 9.87
N GLN A 112 -12.67 -13.56 8.65
CA GLN A 112 -12.31 -14.63 7.71
C GLN A 112 -10.84 -14.53 7.26
N LEU A 113 -10.36 -13.29 7.15
CA LEU A 113 -8.97 -13.00 6.87
C LEU A 113 -8.07 -13.47 8.01
N GLU A 114 -8.40 -13.13 9.24
CA GLU A 114 -7.71 -13.58 10.45
C GLU A 114 -7.71 -15.10 10.58
N GLU A 115 -8.86 -15.76 10.36
CA GLU A 115 -8.98 -17.23 10.34
C GLU A 115 -8.13 -17.89 9.24
N SER A 116 -7.98 -17.23 8.08
CA SER A 116 -7.15 -17.74 6.99
C SER A 116 -5.64 -17.67 7.29
N MET A 117 -5.24 -16.83 8.25
CA MET A 117 -3.85 -16.74 8.70
C MET A 117 -3.57 -17.84 9.71
N LYS A 118 -3.17 -19.01 9.18
CA LYS A 118 -2.91 -20.22 9.97
C LYS A 118 -1.74 -20.11 10.95
N GLU A 119 -0.85 -19.15 10.74
CA GLU A 119 0.33 -18.94 11.59
C GLU A 119 0.40 -17.47 12.01
N PRO A 120 0.55 -17.19 13.33
CA PRO A 120 0.88 -15.84 13.77
C PRO A 120 2.22 -15.43 13.14
N PRO A 121 2.43 -14.12 12.90
CA PRO A 121 3.74 -13.62 12.50
C PRO A 121 4.80 -14.14 13.48
N ALA A 122 5.98 -14.52 12.97
CA ALA A 122 7.06 -14.96 13.84
C ALA A 122 7.35 -13.86 14.88
N ALA A 123 7.41 -14.25 16.15
CA ALA A 123 7.65 -13.31 17.25
C ALA A 123 8.94 -12.51 17.00
N GLY A 124 8.90 -11.19 17.23
CA GLY A 124 10.05 -10.31 17.02
C GLY A 124 10.28 -9.87 15.58
N GLN A 125 9.29 -10.00 14.68
CA GLN A 125 9.34 -9.38 13.35
C GLN A 125 8.64 -8.01 13.34
N PRO A 126 9.17 -7.02 12.60
CA PRO A 126 8.49 -5.75 12.41
C PRO A 126 7.25 -5.93 11.52
N ALA A 127 6.30 -5.02 11.64
CA ALA A 127 5.07 -5.01 10.83
C ALA A 127 4.96 -3.76 9.98
N VAL A 128 4.21 -3.85 8.88
CA VAL A 128 3.81 -2.69 8.07
C VAL A 128 2.30 -2.65 7.99
N LEU A 129 1.72 -1.56 8.48
CA LEU A 129 0.29 -1.29 8.43
C LEU A 129 -0.03 -0.44 7.19
N VAL A 130 -1.16 -0.77 6.55
CA VAL A 130 -1.75 0.04 5.49
C VAL A 130 -2.87 0.84 6.12
N VAL A 131 -2.74 2.16 6.11
CA VAL A 131 -3.72 3.05 6.74
C VAL A 131 -4.55 3.74 5.65
N PHE A 132 -5.87 3.68 5.83
CA PHE A 132 -6.85 4.36 4.99
C PHE A 132 -7.49 5.50 5.78
N SER A 133 -7.77 6.61 5.10
CA SER A 133 -8.55 7.71 5.68
C SER A 133 -10.00 7.54 5.28
N GLU A 134 -10.90 7.65 6.24
CA GLU A 134 -12.32 7.38 6.04
C GLU A 134 -13.16 8.39 6.80
N VAL A 135 -14.22 8.88 6.18
CA VAL A 135 -15.23 9.75 6.80
C VAL A 135 -16.51 8.96 6.92
N GLU A 136 -17.13 8.98 8.10
CA GLU A 136 -18.47 8.45 8.28
C GLU A 136 -19.49 9.39 7.61
N LEU A 137 -20.31 8.88 6.70
CA LEU A 137 -21.41 9.64 6.13
C LEU A 137 -22.61 9.53 7.04
N GLU A 138 -23.28 10.66 7.29
CA GLU A 138 -24.50 10.65 8.09
C GLU A 138 -25.57 9.75 7.45
N ALA A 139 -26.32 9.05 8.31
CA ALA A 139 -27.41 8.18 7.89
C ALA A 139 -28.53 8.99 7.23
N GLY A 140 -28.51 9.07 5.90
CA GLY A 140 -29.60 9.66 5.13
C GLY A 140 -30.93 8.95 5.42
N SER A 141 -31.98 9.73 5.69
CA SER A 141 -33.34 9.25 5.97
C SER A 141 -34.01 8.69 4.71
N SER A 142 -33.61 7.50 4.25
CA SER A 142 -34.46 6.71 3.37
C SER A 142 -34.01 5.25 3.31
N SER A 143 -34.85 4.39 3.89
CA SER A 143 -35.04 2.98 3.54
C SER A 143 -33.80 2.07 3.58
N GLY A 144 -33.57 1.51 4.77
CA GLY A 144 -33.38 0.07 4.93
C GLY A 144 -32.14 -0.56 4.30
N TYR A 145 -30.96 -0.31 4.87
CA TYR A 145 -29.93 -1.31 5.19
C TYR A 145 -28.91 -0.61 6.09
N ARG A 146 -28.80 -1.04 7.35
CA ARG A 146 -27.82 -0.54 8.33
C ARG A 146 -26.40 -0.96 7.93
N ARG A 147 -25.84 -0.34 6.89
CA ARG A 147 -24.40 -0.25 6.70
C ARG A 147 -24.05 1.19 6.99
N SER A 148 -23.22 1.46 8.00
CA SER A 148 -22.54 2.75 8.11
C SER A 148 -21.92 3.00 6.72
N ARG A 149 -22.42 4.03 6.03
CA ARG A 149 -21.88 4.41 4.72
C ARG A 149 -20.66 5.25 5.05
N SER A 150 -19.50 4.65 5.05
CA SER A 150 -18.25 5.36 5.22
C SER A 150 -17.58 5.54 3.85
N GLU A 151 -16.90 6.67 3.65
CA GLU A 151 -16.24 7.01 2.39
C GLU A 151 -14.74 7.19 2.60
N LYS A 152 -13.94 6.41 1.85
CA LYS A 152 -12.48 6.52 1.86
C LYS A 152 -11.99 7.64 0.97
N PHE A 153 -11.05 8.43 1.47
CA PHE A 153 -10.49 9.57 0.75
C PHE A 153 -8.96 9.61 0.85
N GLY A 154 -8.36 10.48 0.03
CA GLY A 154 -6.92 10.70 0.03
C GLY A 154 -6.12 9.53 -0.55
N ILE A 155 -4.86 9.45 -0.12
CA ILE A 155 -3.90 8.43 -0.57
C ILE A 155 -3.60 7.53 0.64
N PRO A 156 -3.75 6.20 0.52
CA PRO A 156 -3.34 5.31 1.60
C PRO A 156 -1.84 5.42 1.84
N PHE A 157 -1.43 5.29 3.09
CA PHE A 157 -0.03 5.39 3.47
C PHE A 157 0.38 4.23 4.36
N LEU A 158 1.68 3.97 4.38
CA LEU A 158 2.25 2.87 5.14
C LEU A 158 2.85 3.38 6.45
N VAL A 159 2.62 2.61 7.51
CA VAL A 159 3.18 2.84 8.83
C VAL A 159 4.01 1.61 9.18
N ALA A 160 5.29 1.83 9.45
CA ALA A 160 6.20 0.78 9.87
C ALA A 160 6.20 0.70 11.40
N ILE A 161 5.98 -0.50 11.92
CA ILE A 161 5.94 -0.82 13.36
C ILE A 161 7.17 -1.67 13.67
N PRO A 162 8.11 -1.17 14.50
CA PRO A 162 9.24 -1.96 15.00
C PRO A 162 8.77 -3.22 15.73
N ALA A 163 9.58 -4.27 15.69
CA ALA A 163 9.26 -5.58 16.25
C ALA A 163 8.85 -5.52 17.73
N GLU A 164 9.53 -4.69 18.51
CA GLU A 164 9.29 -4.49 19.94
C GLU A 164 7.98 -3.74 20.26
N GLN A 165 7.38 -3.08 19.27
CA GLN A 165 6.11 -2.35 19.39
C GLN A 165 4.93 -3.17 18.84
N VAL A 166 5.20 -4.32 18.22
CA VAL A 166 4.15 -5.21 17.73
C VAL A 166 3.43 -5.82 18.93
N GLY A 167 2.16 -5.42 19.12
CA GLY A 167 1.34 -5.82 20.27
C GLY A 167 1.20 -4.75 21.36
N ASP A 168 1.85 -3.59 21.21
CA ASP A 168 1.57 -2.40 22.01
C ASP A 168 0.64 -1.46 21.23
N ASP A 169 -0.65 -1.49 21.57
CA ASP A 169 -1.69 -0.69 20.92
C ASP A 169 -1.35 0.81 20.93
N ASN A 170 -0.86 1.34 22.05
CA ASN A 170 -0.55 2.76 22.17
C ASN A 170 0.62 3.15 21.26
N ALA A 171 1.67 2.32 21.23
CA ALA A 171 2.80 2.55 20.33
C ALA A 171 2.39 2.50 18.86
N MET A 172 1.47 1.60 18.50
CA MET A 172 0.91 1.52 17.15
C MET A 172 0.08 2.76 16.79
N TYR A 173 -0.81 3.22 17.67
CA TYR A 173 -1.57 4.46 17.47
C TYR A 173 -0.65 5.67 17.30
N ASP A 174 0.36 5.80 18.16
CA ASP A 174 1.37 6.86 18.07
C ASP A 174 2.11 6.83 16.73
N ALA A 175 2.50 5.64 16.25
CA ALA A 175 3.17 5.48 14.97
C ALA A 175 2.26 5.93 13.80
N VAL A 176 0.97 5.59 13.85
CA VAL A 176 -0.02 6.03 12.85
C VAL A 176 -0.16 7.54 12.86
N ILE A 177 -0.37 8.16 14.03
CA ILE A 177 -0.55 9.62 14.16
C ILE A 177 0.69 10.35 13.64
N ARG A 178 1.90 9.91 14.04
CA ARG A 178 3.17 10.54 13.61
C ARG A 178 3.33 10.58 12.11
N GLN A 179 2.84 9.54 11.42
CA GLN A 179 2.90 9.46 9.97
C GLN A 179 1.73 10.15 9.28
N TYR A 180 0.56 10.22 9.92
CA TYR A 180 -0.61 10.91 9.40
C TYR A 180 -0.40 12.43 9.30
N VAL A 181 0.36 13.04 10.22
CA VAL A 181 0.63 14.49 10.28
C VAL A 181 1.10 15.07 8.93
N ARG A 182 1.83 14.31 8.12
CA ARG A 182 2.30 14.76 6.79
C ARG A 182 1.16 15.12 5.83
N PHE A 183 -0.04 14.58 6.06
CA PHE A 183 -1.23 14.77 5.24
C PHE A 183 -2.19 15.80 5.84
N THR A 184 -1.88 16.35 7.03
CA THR A 184 -2.72 17.33 7.72
C THR A 184 -2.20 18.76 7.62
N GLU A 185 -0.92 18.97 7.31
CA GLU A 185 -0.30 20.31 7.26
C GLU A 185 -0.51 21.06 5.93
N ARG A 186 -1.30 20.51 4.99
CA ARG A 186 -1.73 21.21 3.77
C ARG A 186 -3.18 20.88 3.43
N PRO A 187 -4.15 21.72 3.85
CA PRO A 187 -5.50 21.72 3.26
C PRO A 187 -5.46 22.12 1.78
#